data_AF-A0A2G9XPB7-F1
#
_entry.id   AF-A0A2G9XPB7-F1
#
_cell.length_a   1.000
_cell.length_b   1.000
_cell.length_c   1.000
_cell.angle_alpha   90.00
_cell.angle_beta   90.00
_cell.angle_gamma   90.00
#
_symmetry.space_group_name_H-M   'P 1'
#
loop_
_entity.id
_entity.type
_entity.pdbx_description
1 polymer ?
#
loop_
_entity_poly.entity_id
_entity_poly.type
_entity_poly.pdbx_seq_one_letter_code
_entity_poly.pdbx_strand_id
1 'polypeptide(L)'
;MATENKVIPVVCIVGESDTGKTTLIEKIIPELKRRDYRVATIKHHGHGFDIDHEGKDSWRHKKAGARITVLASPRQVAVVEDVEKDRDIAELRDAYIR
;
A
#
# COMPACT_ATOMS: atom_id res chain seq x y z
N MET A 1 -22.16 -8.29 23.20
CA MET A 1 -21.12 -9.21 22.70
C MET A 1 -20.04 -8.36 22.07
N ALA A 2 -18.84 -8.33 22.66
CA ALA A 2 -17.70 -7.65 22.05
C ALA A 2 -17.35 -8.42 20.77
N THR A 3 -17.41 -7.76 19.62
CA THR A 3 -16.86 -8.31 18.37
C THR A 3 -15.37 -8.53 18.59
N GLU A 4 -14.91 -9.77 18.53
CA GLU A 4 -13.48 -10.07 18.47
C GLU A 4 -12.83 -9.17 17.44
N ASN A 5 -11.80 -8.44 17.85
CA ASN A 5 -11.07 -7.53 16.99
C ASN A 5 -10.23 -8.39 16.02
N LYS A 6 -10.85 -8.79 14.90
CA LYS A 6 -10.24 -9.70 13.93
C LYS A 6 -9.13 -8.97 13.19
N VAL A 7 -7.89 -9.20 13.60
CA VAL A 7 -6.70 -8.64 12.97
C VAL A 7 -6.54 -9.22 11.57
N ILE A 8 -6.33 -8.37 10.57
CA ILE A 8 -6.04 -8.80 9.20
C ILE A 8 -4.65 -9.48 9.18
N PRO A 9 -4.53 -10.76 8.78
CA PRO A 9 -3.24 -11.45 8.73
C PRO A 9 -2.27 -10.79 7.74
N VAL A 10 -0.99 -10.77 8.10
CA VAL A 10 0.09 -10.24 7.26
C VAL A 10 1.09 -11.36 6.98
N VAL A 11 1.45 -11.54 5.71
CA VAL A 11 2.50 -12.47 5.28
C VAL A 11 3.57 -11.68 4.53
N CYS A 12 4.81 -11.71 5.04
CA CYS A 12 5.94 -11.02 4.44
C CYS A 12 6.75 -11.96 3.54
N ILE A 13 6.96 -11.57 2.29
CA ILE A 13 7.87 -12.26 1.36
C ILE A 13 9.16 -11.44 1.28
N VAL A 14 10.23 -11.96 1.88
CA VAL A 14 11.53 -11.28 2.01
C VAL A 14 12.63 -12.07 1.29
N GLY A 15 13.67 -11.37 0.84
CA GLY A 15 14.79 -11.95 0.09
C GLY A 15 15.54 -10.90 -0.72
N GLU A 16 16.70 -11.27 -1.25
CA GLU A 16 17.55 -10.37 -2.05
C GLU A 16 16.85 -9.88 -3.33
N SER A 17 17.27 -8.73 -3.84
CA SER A 17 16.76 -8.20 -5.11
C SER A 17 16.91 -9.22 -6.23
N ASP A 18 15.96 -9.22 -7.18
CA ASP A 18 15.96 -10.10 -8.36
C ASP A 18 15.87 -11.62 -8.10
N THR A 19 15.40 -12.04 -6.92
CA THR A 19 15.18 -13.46 -6.57
C THR A 19 13.79 -14.00 -6.93
N GLY A 20 12.99 -13.27 -7.71
CA GLY A 20 11.65 -13.70 -8.13
C GLY A 20 10.51 -13.43 -7.14
N LYS A 21 10.72 -12.61 -6.09
CA LYS A 21 9.67 -12.22 -5.12
C LYS A 21 8.41 -11.66 -5.79
N THR A 22 8.59 -10.75 -6.74
CA THR A 22 7.49 -10.14 -7.50
C THR A 22 6.73 -11.21 -8.28
N THR A 23 7.45 -12.09 -8.98
CA THR A 23 6.86 -13.20 -9.74
C THR A 23 6.07 -14.17 -8.86
N LEU A 24 6.54 -14.44 -7.64
CA LEU A 24 5.80 -15.26 -6.68
C LEU A 24 4.50 -14.56 -6.25
N ILE A 25 4.57 -13.29 -5.88
CA ILE A 25 3.41 -12.50 -5.43
C ILE A 25 2.36 -12.40 -6.54
N GLU A 26 2.77 -12.15 -7.79
CA GLU A 26 1.89 -12.11 -8.97
C GLU A 26 1.15 -13.43 -9.21
N LYS A 27 1.71 -14.57 -8.80
CA LYS A 27 1.06 -15.89 -8.90
C LYS A 27 0.17 -16.21 -7.69
N ILE A 28 0.55 -15.78 -6.49
CA ILE A 28 -0.22 -16.04 -5.26
C ILE A 28 -1.51 -15.22 -5.23
N ILE A 29 -1.49 -13.94 -5.65
CA ILE A 29 -2.66 -13.05 -5.56
C ILE A 29 -3.87 -13.62 -6.32
N PRO A 30 -3.75 -14.04 -7.61
CA PRO A 30 -4.87 -14.65 -8.33
C PRO A 30 -5.38 -15.93 -7.66
N GLU A 31 -4.50 -16.77 -7.11
CA GLU A 31 -4.89 -18.01 -6.43
C GLU A 31 -5.65 -17.74 -5.12
N LEU A 32 -5.23 -16.75 -4.33
CA LEU A 32 -5.98 -16.32 -3.15
C LEU A 32 -7.34 -15.73 -3.53
N LYS A 33 -7.38 -14.90 -4.57
CA LYS A 33 -8.64 -14.34 -5.08
C LYS A 33 -9.60 -15.44 -5.57
N ARG A 34 -9.08 -16.48 -6.23
CA ARG A 34 -9.86 -17.65 -6.68
C ARG A 34 -10.49 -18.41 -5.50
N ARG A 35 -9.89 -18.32 -4.32
CA ARG A 35 -10.39 -18.88 -3.05
C ARG A 35 -11.23 -17.90 -2.25
N ASP A 36 -11.72 -16.82 -2.87
CA ASP A 36 -12.60 -15.79 -2.29
C ASP A 36 -11.95 -14.91 -1.20
N TYR A 37 -10.62 -14.82 -1.17
CA TYR A 37 -9.94 -13.86 -0.30
C TYR A 37 -9.87 -12.46 -0.95
N ARG A 38 -10.14 -11.42 -0.15
CA ARG A 38 -9.75 -10.05 -0.46
C ARG A 38 -8.27 -9.88 -0.08
N VAL A 39 -7.44 -9.46 -1.04
CA VAL A 39 -6.00 -9.34 -0.87
C VAL A 39 -5.57 -7.89 -1.04
N ALA A 40 -4.76 -7.40 -0.11
CA ALA A 40 -4.04 -6.13 -0.20
C ALA A 40 -2.53 -6.41 -0.22
N THR A 41 -1.75 -5.50 -0.81
CA THR A 41 -0.29 -5.61 -0.86
C THR A 41 0.35 -4.36 -0.27
N ILE A 42 1.43 -4.57 0.48
CA ILE A 42 2.33 -3.50 0.95
C ILE A 42 3.68 -3.78 0.31
N LYS A 43 4.22 -2.81 -0.42
CA LYS A 43 5.56 -2.89 -1.03
C LYS A 43 6.45 -1.86 -0.36
N HIS A 44 7.42 -2.34 0.42
CA HIS A 44 8.40 -1.49 1.06
C HIS A 44 9.59 -1.22 0.12
N HIS A 45 9.97 0.06 -0.02
CA HIS A 45 11.06 0.54 -0.86
C HIS A 45 12.05 1.34 -0.01
N GLY A 46 13.27 0.84 0.15
CA GLY A 46 14.26 1.43 1.07
C GLY A 46 14.88 2.78 0.65
N HIS A 47 14.61 3.27 -0.56
CA HIS A 47 15.24 4.50 -1.10
C HIS A 47 14.21 5.57 -1.51
N GLY A 48 12.97 5.48 -1.00
CA GLY A 48 11.87 6.33 -1.44
C GLY A 48 11.35 5.94 -2.84
N PHE A 49 10.24 6.55 -3.25
CA PHE A 49 9.66 6.38 -4.57
C PHE A 49 8.87 7.63 -4.98
N ASP A 50 8.96 8.01 -6.25
CA ASP A 50 8.12 9.06 -6.83
C ASP A 50 6.96 8.45 -7.61
N ILE A 51 5.80 8.34 -6.96
CA ILE A 51 4.53 8.01 -7.63
C ILE A 51 3.87 9.24 -8.24
N ASP A 52 4.21 10.42 -7.72
CA ASP A 52 3.60 11.69 -8.08
C ASP A 52 4.59 12.57 -8.84
N HIS A 53 4.44 12.61 -10.17
CA HIS A 53 5.36 13.33 -11.04
C HIS A 53 5.04 14.82 -11.10
N GLU A 54 6.08 15.64 -11.30
CA GLU A 54 5.96 17.09 -11.46
C GLU A 54 4.91 17.45 -12.52
N GLY A 55 4.07 18.45 -12.20
CA GLY A 55 3.02 18.94 -13.08
C GLY A 55 1.64 18.29 -12.90
N LYS A 56 1.51 17.17 -12.18
CA LYS A 56 0.20 16.62 -11.79
C LYS A 56 -0.43 17.44 -10.65
N ASP A 57 -1.76 17.43 -10.57
CA ASP A 57 -2.48 18.14 -9.51
C ASP A 57 -2.11 17.64 -8.11
N SER A 58 -1.90 16.34 -7.95
CA SER A 58 -1.46 15.77 -6.68
C SER A 58 -0.09 16.28 -6.23
N TRP A 59 0.85 16.41 -7.17
CA TRP A 59 2.16 16.98 -6.90
C TRP A 59 2.06 18.47 -6.54
N ARG A 60 1.19 19.22 -7.24
CA ARG A 60 0.94 20.63 -6.94
C ARG A 60 0.31 20.83 -5.55
N HIS A 61 -0.61 19.96 -5.16
CA HIS A 61 -1.23 19.99 -3.83
C HIS A 61 -0.19 19.74 -2.73
N LYS A 62 0.68 18.74 -2.92
CA LYS A 62 1.80 18.48 -2.02
C LYS A 62 2.74 19.67 -1.90
N LYS A 63 3.17 20.24 -3.03
CA LYS A 63 4.04 21.42 -3.04
C LYS A 63 3.40 22.64 -2.36
N ALA A 64 2.07 22.73 -2.37
CA ALA A 64 1.32 23.75 -1.64
C ALA A 64 1.20 23.48 -0.12
N GLY A 65 1.70 22.35 0.39
CA GLY A 65 1.73 22.00 1.80
C GLY A 65 0.69 20.95 2.24
N ALA A 66 0.01 20.28 1.30
CA ALA A 66 -0.90 19.20 1.67
C ALA A 66 -0.11 17.99 2.21
N ARG A 67 -0.32 17.65 3.49
CA ARG A 67 0.24 16.43 4.11
C ARG A 67 -0.28 15.15 3.45
N ILE A 68 -1.54 15.16 3.05
CA ILE A 68 -2.21 14.04 2.39
C ILE A 68 -3.01 14.54 1.19
N THR A 69 -2.84 13.86 0.06
CA THR A 69 -3.64 14.09 -1.14
C THR A 69 -4.37 12.81 -1.52
N VAL A 70 -5.69 12.90 -1.64
CA VAL A 70 -6.54 11.79 -2.07
C VAL A 70 -7.03 12.08 -3.48
N LEU A 71 -6.65 11.22 -4.44
CA LEU A 71 -7.19 11.23 -5.79
C LEU A 71 -8.34 10.23 -5.86
N ALA A 72 -9.49 10.65 -6.35
CA ALA A 72 -10.66 9.80 -6.50
C ALA A 72 -11.17 9.81 -7.94
N SER A 73 -11.59 8.63 -8.41
CA SER A 73 -12.32 8.45 -9.66
C SER A 73 -13.37 7.35 -9.45
N PRO A 74 -14.31 7.15 -10.40
CA PRO A 74 -15.35 6.13 -10.26
C PRO A 74 -14.84 4.70 -10.07
N ARG A 75 -13.59 4.41 -10.41
CA ARG A 75 -13.03 3.05 -10.41
C ARG A 75 -11.80 2.86 -9.52
N GLN A 76 -11.19 3.95 -9.05
CA GLN A 76 -9.95 3.88 -8.28
C GLN A 76 -9.78 5.10 -7.38
N VAL A 77 -9.15 4.87 -6.24
CA VAL A 77 -8.67 5.88 -5.31
C VAL A 77 -7.17 5.68 -5.14
N ALA A 78 -6.42 6.78 -5.12
CA ALA A 78 -5.03 6.79 -4.74
C ALA A 78 -4.83 7.76 -3.56
N VAL A 79 -4.01 7.35 -2.59
CA VAL A 79 -3.64 8.19 -1.45
C VAL A 79 -2.15 8.42 -1.54
N VAL A 80 -1.74 9.68 -1.48
CA VAL A 80 -0.34 10.07 -1.39
C VAL A 80 -0.19 10.83 -0.08
N GLU A 81 0.54 10.25 0.87
CA GLU A 81 0.77 10.80 2.21
C GLU A 81 2.27 10.99 2.41
N ASP A 82 2.67 12.17 2.90
CA ASP A 82 4.04 12.38 3.41
C ASP A 82 4.09 11.94 4.89
N VAL A 83 5.12 11.17 5.23
CA VAL A 83 5.31 10.61 6.57
C VAL A 83 6.56 11.19 7.23
N GLU A 84 6.50 11.45 8.53
CA GLU A 84 7.64 11.99 9.30
C GLU A 84 8.65 10.91 9.70
N LYS A 85 8.18 9.65 9.78
CA LYS A 85 8.99 8.47 10.09
C LYS A 85 8.59 7.32 9.19
N ASP A 86 9.50 6.38 9.01
CA ASP A 86 9.16 5.09 8.41
C ASP A 86 8.16 4.36 9.32
N ARG A 87 7.06 3.89 8.74
CA ARG A 87 5.99 3.19 9.46
C ARG A 87 6.25 1.70 9.38
N ASP A 88 6.02 1.00 10.48
CA ASP A 88 6.07 -0.46 10.44
C ASP A 88 4.88 -1.04 9.64
N ILE A 89 4.97 -2.33 9.30
CA ILE A 89 3.96 -2.99 8.48
C ILE A 89 2.58 -3.03 9.17
N ALA A 90 2.54 -3.09 10.50
CA ALA A 90 1.28 -3.08 11.25
C ALA A 90 0.64 -1.69 11.25
N GLU A 91 1.42 -0.63 11.46
CA GLU A 91 0.99 0.77 11.35
C GLU A 91 0.42 1.05 9.95
N LEU A 92 1.08 0.55 8.88
CA LEU A 92 0.58 0.70 7.51
C LEU A 92 -0.70 -0.09 7.25
N ARG A 93 -0.80 -1.32 7.75
CA ARG A 93 -2.02 -2.14 7.66
C ARG A 93 -3.19 -1.41 8.31
N ASP A 94 -3.01 -0.94 9.53
CA ASP A 94 -4.08 -0.34 10.33
C ASP A 94 -4.54 1.01 9.75
N ALA A 95 -3.64 1.75 9.09
CA ALA A 95 -3.96 3.01 8.44
C ALA A 95 -4.72 2.84 7.10
N TYR A 96 -4.43 1.79 6.33
CA TYR A 96 -4.83 1.72 4.92
C TYR A 96 -5.62 0.48 4.49
N ILE A 97 -5.63 -0.58 5.29
CA ILE A 97 -6.23 -1.87 4.92
C ILE A 97 -7.43 -2.16 5.82
N ARG A 98 -8.60 -2.39 5.20
CA ARG A 98 -9.89 -2.63 5.85
C ARG A 98 -10.71 -3.74 5.19
#